data_AF-A0A959TI75-F1
#
_entry.id   AF-A0A959TI75-F1
#
_cell.length_a   1.000
_cell.length_b   1.000
_cell.length_c   1.000
_cell.angle_alpha   90.00
_cell.angle_beta   90.00
_cell.angle_gamma   90.00
#
_symmetry.space_group_name_H-M   'P 1'
#
loop_
_entity.id
_entity.type
_entity.pdbx_description
1 polymer ?
#
loop_
_entity_poly.entity_id
_entity_poly.type
_entity_poly.pdbx_seq_one_letter_code
_entity_poly.pdbx_strand_id
1 'polypeptide(L)'
;NPTAQGDLHALFIYTVMDGKVLGSVPMRSDFFVLQASGMMESVANLESIDLFDASGIVECGAWTADGAVAANLKCSPLLDIWKLRYRSGMGMQPGEGWAAEEYRPSDRQQVILQFYRSTEHDDWHGPYYGKDAFRLLRDMQDPAWVGTYKFGG
;
A
#
# COMPACT_ATOMS: atom_id res chain seq x y z
N ASN A 1 8.26 -7.60 -9.59
CA ASN A 1 8.64 -7.07 -10.91
C ASN A 1 8.08 -5.67 -11.06
N PRO A 2 8.85 -4.73 -11.65
CA PRO A 2 8.32 -3.43 -12.02
C PRO A 2 7.05 -3.56 -12.86
N THR A 3 6.08 -2.68 -12.67
CA THR A 3 4.90 -2.62 -13.55
C THR A 3 5.31 -2.06 -14.91
N ALA A 4 4.40 -2.16 -15.89
CA ALA A 4 4.59 -1.53 -17.20
C ALA A 4 4.78 0.01 -17.11
N GLN A 5 4.41 0.63 -15.98
CA GLN A 5 4.62 2.05 -15.71
C GLN A 5 5.94 2.36 -14.99
N GLY A 6 6.75 1.35 -14.67
CA GLY A 6 8.01 1.50 -13.93
C GLY A 6 7.85 1.57 -12.41
N ASP A 7 6.62 1.46 -11.90
CA ASP A 7 6.36 1.43 -10.46
C ASP A 7 6.81 0.10 -9.85
N LEU A 8 7.36 0.17 -8.65
CA LEU A 8 7.77 -1.00 -7.87
C LEU A 8 6.65 -1.54 -6.97
N HIS A 9 5.41 -1.07 -7.18
CA HIS A 9 4.18 -1.56 -6.57
C HIS A 9 3.12 -1.80 -7.65
N ALA A 10 2.15 -2.66 -7.37
CA ALA A 10 1.02 -2.92 -8.25
C ALA A 10 -0.28 -2.89 -7.44
N LEU A 11 -1.32 -2.30 -8.01
CA LEU A 11 -2.62 -2.14 -7.38
C LEU A 11 -3.66 -2.99 -8.11
N PHE A 12 -4.60 -3.54 -7.35
CA PHE A 12 -5.64 -4.42 -7.87
C PHE A 12 -6.95 -4.18 -7.15
N ILE A 13 -8.06 -4.39 -7.84
CA ILE A 13 -9.35 -4.69 -7.21
C ILE A 13 -9.43 -6.21 -7.05
N TYR A 14 -9.54 -6.69 -5.81
CA TYR A 14 -9.64 -8.12 -5.51
C TYR A 14 -11.09 -8.55 -5.31
N THR A 15 -11.46 -9.69 -5.88
CA THR A 15 -12.65 -10.44 -5.48
C THR A 15 -12.24 -11.40 -4.38
N VAL A 16 -12.81 -11.25 -3.18
CA VAL A 16 -12.47 -12.06 -2.01
C VAL A 16 -13.71 -12.82 -1.52
N MET A 17 -13.57 -14.12 -1.30
CA MET A 17 -14.61 -14.99 -0.72
C MET A 17 -13.95 -15.83 0.38
N ASP A 18 -14.53 -15.82 1.58
CA ASP A 18 -14.02 -16.56 2.75
C ASP A 18 -12.51 -16.32 3.02
N GLY A 19 -12.06 -15.08 2.87
CA GLY A 19 -10.66 -14.69 3.08
C GLY A 19 -9.69 -15.14 1.97
N LYS A 20 -10.22 -15.69 0.87
CA LYS A 20 -9.45 -16.14 -0.29
C LYS A 20 -9.67 -15.24 -1.48
N VAL A 21 -8.57 -14.83 -2.12
CA VAL A 21 -8.64 -14.07 -3.38
C VAL A 21 -9.03 -15.03 -4.50
N LEU A 22 -10.20 -14.80 -5.10
CA LEU A 22 -10.71 -15.57 -6.23
C LEU A 22 -10.40 -14.93 -7.59
N GLY A 23 -10.15 -13.62 -7.59
CA GLY A 23 -9.86 -12.86 -8.81
C GLY A 23 -9.23 -11.52 -8.50
N SER A 24 -8.50 -10.98 -9.49
CA SER A 24 -7.86 -9.67 -9.41
C SER A 24 -7.97 -8.94 -10.74
N VAL A 25 -8.23 -7.64 -10.66
CA VAL A 25 -8.23 -6.73 -11.81
C VAL A 25 -7.17 -5.66 -11.58
N PRO A 26 -6.14 -5.53 -12.44
CA PRO A 26 -5.13 -4.49 -12.30
C PRO A 26 -5.75 -3.08 -12.31
N MET A 27 -5.21 -2.19 -11.49
CA MET A 27 -5.71 -0.84 -11.32
C MET A 27 -4.56 0.17 -11.35
N ARG A 28 -4.82 1.34 -11.95
CA ARG A 28 -3.90 2.49 -11.94
C ARG A 28 -3.98 3.24 -10.61
N SER A 29 -2.87 3.83 -10.18
CA SER A 29 -2.79 4.59 -8.93
C SER A 29 -3.81 5.73 -8.86
N ASP A 30 -4.00 6.48 -9.95
CA ASP A 30 -5.00 7.56 -9.99
C ASP A 30 -6.43 7.04 -9.69
N PHE A 31 -6.80 5.90 -10.27
CA PHE A 31 -8.11 5.30 -10.05
C PHE A 31 -8.24 4.73 -8.65
N PHE A 32 -7.16 4.14 -8.11
CA PHE A 32 -7.14 3.71 -6.72
C PHE A 32 -7.37 4.89 -5.78
N VAL A 33 -6.67 6.01 -5.97
CA VAL A 33 -6.83 7.20 -5.13
C VAL A 33 -8.25 7.76 -5.22
N LEU A 34 -8.81 7.88 -6.44
CA LEU A 34 -10.19 8.38 -6.60
C LEU A 34 -11.23 7.45 -5.97
N GLN A 35 -11.11 6.14 -6.17
CA GLN A 35 -12.04 5.15 -5.59
C GLN A 35 -11.93 5.09 -4.06
N ALA A 36 -10.70 5.11 -3.53
CA ALA A 36 -10.47 5.10 -2.10
C ALA A 36 -10.90 6.41 -1.42
N SER A 37 -10.83 7.55 -2.10
CA SER A 37 -11.39 8.82 -1.62
C SER A 37 -12.91 8.95 -1.78
N GLY A 38 -13.60 7.94 -2.31
CA GLY A 38 -15.04 8.00 -2.56
C GLY A 38 -15.46 8.92 -3.72
N MET A 39 -14.51 9.34 -4.56
CA MET A 39 -14.71 10.26 -5.69
C MET A 39 -15.00 9.55 -7.02
N MET A 40 -14.87 8.22 -7.02
CA MET A 40 -15.17 7.36 -8.15
C MET A 40 -15.88 6.11 -7.65
N GLU A 41 -16.89 5.64 -8.39
CA GLU A 41 -17.58 4.39 -8.07
C GLU A 41 -16.58 3.24 -7.93
N SER A 42 -16.78 2.44 -6.87
CA SER A 42 -15.94 1.29 -6.59
C SER A 42 -16.78 0.17 -6.01
N VAL A 43 -16.63 -1.02 -6.57
CA VAL A 43 -17.20 -2.25 -5.99
C VAL A 43 -16.58 -2.60 -4.63
N ALA A 44 -15.43 -2.00 -4.29
CA ALA A 44 -14.74 -2.19 -3.01
C ALA A 44 -15.04 -1.07 -1.99
N ASN A 45 -15.63 0.04 -2.42
CA ASN A 45 -16.02 1.19 -1.58
C ASN A 45 -17.45 1.62 -1.94
N LEU A 46 -18.43 0.78 -1.62
CA LEU A 46 -19.84 0.98 -2.01
C LEU A 46 -20.49 2.19 -1.33
N GLU A 47 -19.97 2.60 -0.18
CA GLU A 47 -20.48 3.74 0.59
C GLU A 47 -19.89 5.07 0.14
N SER A 48 -18.93 5.05 -0.79
CA SER A 48 -18.24 6.24 -1.31
C SER A 48 -17.68 7.15 -0.21
N ILE A 49 -17.18 6.54 0.86
CA ILE A 49 -16.52 7.27 1.95
C ILE A 49 -15.04 7.51 1.62
N ASP A 50 -14.44 8.54 2.23
CA ASP A 50 -12.98 8.71 2.15
C ASP A 50 -12.28 7.72 3.08
N LEU A 51 -11.79 6.62 2.49
CA LEU A 51 -11.09 5.56 3.20
C LEU A 51 -9.70 5.98 3.69
N PHE A 52 -9.09 7.00 3.09
CA PHE A 52 -7.81 7.51 3.59
C PHE A 52 -8.03 8.28 4.89
N ASP A 53 -9.01 9.18 4.91
CA ASP A 53 -9.40 9.92 6.12
C ASP A 53 -9.88 8.96 7.23
N ALA A 54 -10.79 8.04 6.90
CA ALA A 54 -11.30 7.05 7.85
C ALA A 54 -10.22 6.12 8.42
N SER A 55 -9.11 5.94 7.70
CA SER A 55 -7.97 5.11 8.12
C SER A 55 -6.81 5.93 8.71
N GLY A 56 -6.93 7.27 8.78
CA GLY A 56 -5.87 8.15 9.27
C GLY A 56 -4.62 8.16 8.39
N ILE A 57 -4.78 7.97 7.08
CA ILE A 57 -3.69 8.02 6.10
C ILE A 57 -3.58 9.45 5.59
N VAL A 58 -2.47 10.12 5.90
CA VAL A 58 -2.16 11.46 5.43
C VAL A 58 -1.35 11.40 4.13
N GLU A 59 -1.29 12.54 3.42
CA GLU A 59 -0.62 12.68 2.12
C GLU A 59 -1.09 11.70 1.04
N CYS A 60 -2.33 11.19 1.18
CA CYS A 60 -3.08 10.46 0.17
C CYS A 60 -4.46 11.07 0.03
N GLY A 61 -5.01 10.98 -1.17
CA GLY A 61 -6.42 11.31 -1.43
C GLY A 61 -6.61 12.35 -2.52
N ALA A 62 -7.88 12.64 -2.76
CA ALA A 62 -8.32 13.58 -3.79
C ALA A 62 -8.44 15.03 -3.29
N TRP A 63 -8.27 15.27 -1.99
CA TRP A 63 -8.50 16.57 -1.36
C TRP A 63 -7.21 17.28 -0.98
N THR A 64 -7.16 18.59 -1.18
CA THR A 64 -6.13 19.46 -0.64
C THR A 64 -6.46 19.88 0.80
N ALA A 65 -5.49 20.46 1.51
CA ALA A 65 -5.68 20.91 2.90
C ALA A 65 -6.77 22.01 3.04
N ASP A 66 -7.05 22.76 1.98
CA ASP A 66 -8.11 23.76 1.89
C ASP A 66 -9.45 23.21 1.37
N GLY A 67 -9.56 21.89 1.17
CA GLY A 67 -10.80 21.22 0.76
C GLY A 67 -11.13 21.32 -0.73
N ALA A 68 -10.17 21.74 -1.56
CA ALA A 68 -10.30 21.69 -3.01
C ALA A 68 -9.93 20.30 -3.55
N VAL A 69 -10.39 19.97 -4.76
CA VAL A 69 -9.95 18.75 -5.44
C VAL A 69 -8.51 18.95 -5.93
N ALA A 70 -7.62 18.04 -5.55
CA ALA A 70 -6.22 18.06 -5.93
C ALA A 70 -6.06 17.90 -7.44
N ALA A 71 -5.37 18.85 -8.08
CA ALA A 71 -5.08 18.80 -9.51
C ALA A 71 -4.15 17.63 -9.91
N ASN A 72 -3.35 17.14 -8.96
CA ASN A 72 -2.51 15.96 -9.11
C ASN A 72 -2.75 15.03 -7.92
N LEU A 73 -3.29 13.85 -8.19
CA LEU A 73 -3.51 12.83 -7.17
C LEU A 73 -2.15 12.34 -6.68
N LYS A 74 -1.85 12.55 -5.40
CA LYS A 74 -0.63 12.10 -4.76
C LYS A 74 -1.00 11.16 -3.62
N CYS A 75 -0.17 10.15 -3.42
CA CYS A 75 -0.29 9.25 -2.29
C CYS A 75 1.10 8.78 -1.88
N SER A 76 1.75 9.55 -1.01
CA SER A 76 3.13 9.31 -0.56
C SER A 76 3.31 7.88 0.00
N PRO A 77 2.43 7.38 0.89
CA PRO A 77 2.45 5.98 1.34
C PRO A 77 2.52 4.92 0.23
N LEU A 78 1.81 5.09 -0.89
CA LEU A 78 1.88 4.12 -2.00
C LEU A 78 3.25 4.12 -2.67
N LEU A 79 3.85 5.31 -2.81
CA LEU A 79 5.19 5.46 -3.38
C LEU A 79 6.26 4.81 -2.50
N ASP A 80 5.97 4.57 -1.21
CA ASP A 80 6.89 3.97 -0.26
C ASP A 80 6.73 2.45 -0.08
N ILE A 81 5.68 1.83 -0.66
CA ILE A 81 5.45 0.37 -0.56
C ILE A 81 6.69 -0.43 -0.98
N TRP A 82 7.41 0.01 -2.01
CA TRP A 82 8.58 -0.71 -2.50
C TRP A 82 9.69 -0.82 -1.45
N LYS A 83 9.76 0.14 -0.51
CA LYS A 83 10.78 0.16 0.55
C LYS A 83 10.63 -1.04 1.49
N LEU A 84 9.42 -1.61 1.63
CA LEU A 84 9.21 -2.86 2.38
C LEU A 84 9.97 -4.04 1.76
N ARG A 85 10.14 -4.03 0.43
CA ARG A 85 10.71 -5.12 -0.34
C ARG A 85 12.21 -5.01 -0.56
N TYR A 86 12.72 -3.80 -0.81
CA TYR A 86 14.10 -3.61 -1.24
C TYR A 86 14.91 -2.88 -0.17
N ARG A 87 16.19 -3.22 -0.04
CA ARG A 87 17.14 -2.45 0.79
C ARG A 87 17.56 -1.16 0.09
N SER A 88 17.73 -1.23 -1.24
CA SER A 88 18.13 -0.11 -2.07
C SER A 88 17.16 0.08 -3.22
N GLY A 89 16.97 1.34 -3.62
CA GLY A 89 16.13 1.72 -4.74
C GLY A 89 16.64 1.13 -6.05
N MET A 90 15.72 0.68 -6.92
CA MET A 90 16.04 0.14 -8.24
C MET A 90 15.47 0.97 -9.37
N GLY A 91 16.26 1.18 -10.43
CA GLY A 91 15.82 1.84 -11.66
C GLY A 91 15.37 3.28 -11.43
N MET A 92 14.09 3.56 -11.70
CA MET A 92 13.49 4.91 -11.57
C MET A 92 13.14 5.32 -10.14
N GLN A 93 13.28 4.42 -9.16
CA GLN A 93 13.01 4.69 -7.75
C GLN A 93 14.36 4.75 -7.00
N PRO A 94 15.13 5.84 -7.08
CA PRO A 94 16.38 5.96 -6.34
C PRO A 94 16.09 6.14 -4.84
N GLY A 95 16.99 5.65 -3.98
CA GLY A 95 16.95 5.92 -2.54
C GLY A 95 17.20 4.71 -1.66
N GLU A 96 17.05 4.92 -0.35
CA GLU A 96 17.14 3.86 0.64
C GLU A 96 15.77 3.23 0.86
N GLY A 97 15.72 1.89 0.81
CA GLY A 97 14.56 1.14 1.22
C GLY A 97 14.63 0.76 2.71
N TRP A 98 13.70 -0.08 3.14
CA TRP A 98 13.58 -0.50 4.53
C TRP A 98 13.84 -1.99 4.73
N ALA A 99 13.93 -2.76 3.64
CA ALA A 99 14.19 -4.18 3.73
C ALA A 99 15.60 -4.45 4.22
N ALA A 100 15.74 -5.48 5.05
CA ALA A 100 17.01 -5.91 5.58
C ALA A 100 17.85 -6.61 4.50
N GLU A 101 17.27 -7.26 3.49
CA GLU A 101 18.01 -7.88 2.37
C GLU A 101 17.80 -7.12 1.06
N GLU A 102 18.68 -7.33 0.09
CA GLU A 102 18.70 -6.54 -1.16
C GLU A 102 17.35 -6.53 -1.89
N TYR A 103 16.71 -7.70 -2.00
CA TYR A 103 15.48 -7.88 -2.80
C TYR A 103 14.31 -8.47 -2.01
N ARG A 104 14.43 -8.58 -0.68
CA ARG A 104 13.39 -9.11 0.20
C ARG A 104 13.50 -8.62 1.65
N PRO A 105 12.41 -8.65 2.42
CA PRO A 105 12.48 -8.54 3.88
C PRO A 105 13.19 -9.73 4.52
N SER A 106 13.84 -9.49 5.67
CA SER A 106 14.33 -10.58 6.55
C SER A 106 13.17 -11.39 7.13
N ASP A 107 13.45 -12.55 7.70
CA ASP A 107 12.41 -13.41 8.29
C ASP A 107 11.63 -12.68 9.41
N ARG A 108 12.30 -11.83 10.18
CA ARG A 108 11.64 -10.97 11.18
C ARG A 108 10.71 -9.93 10.53
N GLN A 109 11.17 -9.26 9.48
CA GLN A 109 10.35 -8.29 8.76
C GLN A 109 9.12 -8.98 8.14
N GLN A 110 9.27 -10.22 7.66
CA GLN A 110 8.14 -11.03 7.19
C GLN A 110 7.14 -11.33 8.31
N VAL A 111 7.59 -11.59 9.55
CA VAL A 111 6.69 -11.73 10.72
C VAL A 111 5.91 -10.44 10.99
N ILE A 112 6.51 -9.26 10.81
CA ILE A 112 5.77 -7.99 10.93
C ILE A 112 4.72 -7.89 9.82
N LEU A 113 5.09 -8.21 8.58
CA LEU A 113 4.18 -8.16 7.43
C LEU A 113 3.02 -9.17 7.51
N GLN A 114 3.21 -10.29 8.21
CA GLN A 114 2.16 -11.29 8.46
C GLN A 114 0.92 -10.70 9.12
N PHE A 115 1.07 -9.66 9.94
CA PHE A 115 -0.06 -9.02 10.60
C PHE A 115 -1.00 -8.28 9.64
N TYR A 116 -0.60 -8.05 8.39
CA TYR A 116 -1.36 -7.27 7.41
C TYR A 116 -1.92 -8.12 6.26
N ARG A 117 -1.81 -9.44 6.34
CA ARG A 117 -2.24 -10.36 5.27
C ARG A 117 -3.09 -11.51 5.83
N SER A 118 -3.81 -12.17 4.93
CA SER A 118 -4.55 -13.39 5.27
C SER A 118 -3.60 -14.49 5.73
N THR A 119 -3.99 -15.25 6.76
CA THR A 119 -3.23 -16.41 7.26
C THR A 119 -3.09 -17.54 6.24
N GLU A 120 -3.90 -17.52 5.18
CA GLU A 120 -3.80 -18.46 4.05
C GLU A 120 -2.69 -18.07 3.05
N HIS A 121 -2.03 -16.92 3.24
CA HIS A 121 -0.96 -16.43 2.37
C HIS A 121 0.36 -16.30 3.13
N ASP A 122 1.28 -17.22 2.85
CA ASP A 122 2.60 -17.24 3.47
C ASP A 122 3.62 -16.32 2.77
N ASP A 123 3.36 -15.88 1.54
CA ASP A 123 4.25 -14.97 0.79
C ASP A 123 4.09 -13.51 1.25
N TRP A 124 5.22 -12.87 1.56
CA TRP A 124 5.30 -11.48 2.04
C TRP A 124 5.11 -10.48 0.91
N HIS A 125 5.10 -10.93 -0.35
CA HIS A 125 4.73 -10.11 -1.48
C HIS A 125 3.26 -9.67 -1.48
N GLY A 126 2.44 -10.19 -0.56
CA GLY A 126 1.00 -9.97 -0.48
C GLY A 126 0.22 -11.18 -1.01
N PRO A 127 -1.07 -11.00 -1.33
CA PRO A 127 -1.80 -9.75 -1.42
C PRO A 127 -2.11 -9.14 -0.05
N TYR A 128 -1.96 -7.81 0.04
CA TYR A 128 -2.52 -6.99 1.10
C TYR A 128 -3.83 -6.40 0.57
N TYR A 129 -4.95 -6.57 1.27
CA TYR A 129 -6.25 -6.09 0.80
C TYR A 129 -7.16 -5.67 1.96
N GLY A 130 -8.23 -4.94 1.63
CA GLY A 130 -9.23 -4.50 2.59
C GLY A 130 -8.62 -3.66 3.72
N LYS A 131 -9.18 -3.79 4.93
CA LYS A 131 -8.77 -3.01 6.11
C LYS A 131 -7.28 -3.16 6.44
N ASP A 132 -6.70 -4.34 6.20
CA ASP A 132 -5.31 -4.59 6.51
C ASP A 132 -4.34 -3.88 5.56
N ALA A 133 -4.71 -3.70 4.29
CA ALA A 133 -3.93 -2.87 3.37
C ALA A 133 -3.89 -1.41 3.83
N PHE A 134 -5.05 -0.85 4.21
CA PHE A 134 -5.12 0.52 4.73
C PHE A 134 -4.38 0.66 6.07
N ARG A 135 -4.45 -0.36 6.94
CA ARG A 135 -3.67 -0.41 8.18
C ARG A 135 -2.16 -0.40 7.91
N LEU A 136 -1.69 -1.17 6.93
CA LEU A 136 -0.28 -1.15 6.52
C LEU A 136 0.15 0.25 6.04
N LEU A 137 -0.62 0.86 5.13
CA LEU A 137 -0.34 2.20 4.62
C LEU A 137 -0.30 3.26 5.74
N ARG A 138 -1.21 3.15 6.71
CA ARG A 138 -1.22 3.99 7.92
C ARG A 138 0.06 3.79 8.73
N ASP A 139 0.38 2.55 9.09
CA ASP A 139 1.51 2.26 9.98
C ASP A 139 2.86 2.61 9.33
N MET A 140 2.99 2.50 8.01
CA MET A 140 4.17 2.96 7.26
C MET A 140 4.47 4.47 7.39
N GLN A 141 3.50 5.27 7.83
CA GLN A 141 3.69 6.71 8.07
C GLN A 141 4.23 7.00 9.47
N ASP A 142 4.23 6.02 10.37
CA ASP A 142 4.75 6.17 11.72
C ASP A 142 6.27 5.88 11.74
N PRO A 143 7.12 6.87 12.06
CA PRO A 143 8.57 6.66 12.18
C PRO A 143 8.96 5.58 13.19
N ALA A 144 8.17 5.38 14.25
CA ALA A 144 8.43 4.34 15.24
C ALA A 144 8.17 2.94 14.67
N TRP A 145 7.11 2.79 13.86
CA TRP A 145 6.84 1.55 13.13
C TRP A 145 7.93 1.29 12.10
N VAL A 146 8.32 2.30 11.31
CA VAL A 146 9.42 2.18 10.32
C VAL A 146 10.73 1.81 11.02
N GLY A 147 11.03 2.43 12.17
CA GLY A 147 12.19 2.07 12.99
C GLY A 147 12.15 0.63 13.48
N THR A 148 10.98 0.16 13.93
CA THR A 148 10.78 -1.23 14.34
C THR A 148 10.98 -2.20 13.18
N TYR A 149 10.45 -1.86 12.00
CA TYR A 149 10.58 -2.65 10.79
C TYR A 149 12.05 -2.73 10.32
N LYS A 150 12.78 -1.60 10.31
CA LYS A 150 14.18 -1.53 9.87
C LYS A 150 15.15 -2.17 10.87
N PHE A 151 14.96 -1.90 12.17
CA PHE A 151 16.03 -2.06 13.16
C PHE A 151 15.67 -2.87 14.40
N GLY A 152 14.42 -3.31 14.58
CA GLY A 152 13.91 -3.74 15.88
C GLY A 152 14.60 -4.93 16.59
N GLY A 153 15.73 -5.43 16.09
CA GLY A 153 16.60 -6.44 16.70
C GLY A 153 16.85 -6.23 18.19
#